data_AF-A0A252DMB1-F1
#
_entry.id   AF-A0A252DMB1-F1
#
_cell.length_a   1.000
_cell.length_b   1.000
_cell.length_c   1.000
_cell.angle_alpha   90.00
_cell.angle_beta   90.00
_cell.angle_gamma   90.00
#
_symmetry.space_group_name_H-M   'P 1'
#
loop_
_entity.id
_entity.type
_entity.pdbx_description
1 polymer ?
#
loop_
_entity_poly.entity_id
_entity_poly.type
_entity_poly.pdbx_seq_one_letter_code
_entity_poly.pdbx_strand_id
1 'polypeptide(L)' 'MDEQQINYFITGICTFHWNADFHKFCQVCNFDPNHTYSKEKWQQWQQFVSGIKAFDQNTLVKLVEAGQQLA' A
#
# COMPACT_ATOMS: atom_id res chain seq x y z
N MET A 1 -10.83 7.33 10.64
CA MET A 1 -10.46 5.91 10.82
C MET A 1 -9.97 5.75 12.24
N ASP A 2 -10.30 4.64 12.90
CA ASP A 2 -9.69 4.30 14.19
C ASP A 2 -8.33 3.60 13.99
N GLU A 3 -7.56 3.47 15.07
CA GLU A 3 -6.25 2.80 15.07
C GLU A 3 -6.31 1.37 14.49
N GLN A 4 -7.38 0.62 14.79
CA GLN A 4 -7.54 -0.74 14.31
C GLN A 4 -7.67 -0.78 12.78
N GLN A 5 -8.43 0.13 12.19
CA GLN A 5 -8.58 0.28 10.74
C GLN A 5 -7.26 0.66 10.06
N ILE A 6 -6.46 1.54 10.68
CA ILE A 6 -5.15 1.95 10.15
C ILE A 6 -4.17 0.78 10.19
N ASN A 7 -4.14 0.06 11.31
CA ASN A 7 -3.29 -1.13 11.47
C ASN A 7 -3.68 -2.25 10.49
N TYR A 8 -4.98 -2.45 10.27
CA TYR A 8 -5.49 -3.39 9.27
C TYR A 8 -5.03 -3.01 7.85
N PHE A 9 -5.12 -1.72 7.50
CA PHE A 9 -4.68 -1.19 6.21
C PHE A 9 -3.17 -1.39 5.98
N ILE A 10 -2.33 -0.96 6.93
CA ILE A 10 -0.86 -1.09 6.84
C ILE A 10 -0.46 -2.56 6.73
N THR A 11 -1.04 -3.41 7.58
CA THR A 11 -0.78 -4.85 7.55
C THR A 11 -1.18 -5.45 6.21
N GLY A 12 -2.39 -5.15 5.71
CA GLY A 12 -2.89 -5.66 4.44
C GLY A 12 -1.98 -5.30 3.26
N ILE A 13 -1.52 -4.05 3.18
CA ILE A 13 -0.59 -3.59 2.15
C ILE A 13 0.75 -4.34 2.21
N CYS A 14 1.35 -4.39 3.40
CA CYS A 14 2.65 -5.05 3.58
C CYS A 14 2.58 -6.56 3.32
N THR A 15 1.51 -7.22 3.78
CA THR A 15 1.26 -8.65 3.53
C THR A 15 1.06 -8.90 2.05
N PHE A 16 0.27 -8.08 1.34
CA PHE A 16 0.10 -8.24 -0.10
C PHE A 16 1.42 -8.06 -0.84
N HIS A 17 2.20 -7.02 -0.51
CA HIS A 17 3.52 -6.79 -1.11
C HIS A 17 4.49 -7.95 -0.94
N TRP A 18 4.47 -8.62 0.22
CA TRP A 18 5.34 -9.77 0.47
C TRP A 18 4.95 -11.01 -0.35
N ASN A 19 3.65 -11.20 -0.60
CA ASN A 19 3.14 -12.45 -1.15
C ASN A 19 2.71 -12.35 -2.63
N ALA A 20 2.56 -11.15 -3.17
CA ALA A 20 2.10 -10.93 -4.53
C ALA A 20 3.27 -10.57 -5.46
N ASP A 21 3.30 -11.23 -6.60
CA ASP A 21 4.12 -10.85 -7.73
C ASP A 21 3.37 -9.89 -8.67
N PHE A 22 4.02 -9.49 -9.76
CA PHE A 22 3.42 -8.61 -10.77
C PHE A 22 2.12 -9.17 -11.37
N HIS A 23 2.05 -10.48 -11.62
CA HIS A 23 0.86 -11.10 -12.22
C HIS A 23 -0.30 -11.11 -11.23
N LYS A 24 -0.04 -11.40 -9.96
CA LYS A 24 -1.06 -11.35 -8.90
C LYS A 24 -1.57 -9.92 -8.68
N PHE A 25 -0.68 -8.93 -8.72
CA PHE A 25 -1.05 -7.51 -8.71
C PHE A 25 -1.96 -7.17 -9.90
N CYS A 26 -1.58 -7.55 -11.12
CA CYS A 26 -2.41 -7.31 -12.30
C CYS A 26 -3.77 -8.00 -12.19
N GLN A 27 -3.82 -9.24 -11.69
CA GLN A 27 -5.07 -9.97 -11.47
C GLN A 27 -6.02 -9.22 -10.52
N VAL A 28 -5.50 -8.76 -9.37
CA VAL A 28 -6.31 -8.08 -8.34
C VAL A 28 -6.79 -6.72 -8.82
N CYS A 29 -5.94 -5.98 -9.55
CA CYS A 29 -6.28 -4.66 -10.07
C CYS A 29 -7.02 -4.70 -11.42
N ASN A 30 -7.27 -5.89 -11.97
CA ASN A 30 -7.82 -6.09 -13.31
C ASN A 30 -7.04 -5.34 -14.40
N PHE A 31 -5.70 -5.41 -14.33
CA PHE A 31 -4.79 -4.82 -15.30
C PHE A 31 -4.30 -5.87 -16.31
N ASP A 32 -4.06 -5.45 -17.56
CA ASP A 32 -3.41 -6.29 -18.56
C ASP A 32 -1.90 -6.37 -18.29
N PRO A 33 -1.33 -7.54 -17.95
CA PRO A 33 0.10 -7.67 -17.66
C PRO A 33 1.02 -7.34 -18.83
N ASN A 34 0.50 -7.32 -20.07
CA ASN A 34 1.27 -6.98 -21.26
C ASN A 34 1.32 -5.48 -21.54
N HIS A 35 0.46 -4.69 -20.89
CA HIS A 35 0.37 -3.26 -21.12
C HIS A 35 1.39 -2.47 -20.28
N THR A 36 2.02 -1.44 -20.86
CA THR A 36 3.04 -0.62 -20.18
C THR A 36 2.50 0.05 -18.91
N TYR A 37 1.27 0.54 -18.94
CA TYR A 37 0.55 1.09 -17.78
C TYR A 37 0.63 0.17 -16.54
N SER A 38 0.49 -1.14 -16.72
CA SER A 38 0.50 -2.10 -15.62
C SER A 38 1.88 -2.17 -14.97
N LYS A 39 2.94 -2.13 -15.78
CA LYS A 39 4.34 -2.08 -15.29
C LYS A 39 4.63 -0.79 -14.53
N GLU A 40 4.15 0.34 -15.03
CA GLU A 40 4.26 1.64 -14.34
C GLU A 40 3.53 1.62 -13.00
N LYS A 41 2.30 1.09 -12.96
CA LYS A 41 1.54 0.97 -11.71
C LYS A 41 2.18 0.01 -10.73
N TRP A 42 2.80 -1.06 -11.22
CA TRP A 42 3.58 -1.95 -10.38
C TRP A 42 4.79 -1.25 -9.76
N GLN A 43 5.54 -0.46 -10.52
CA GLN A 43 6.66 0.32 -9.99
C GLN A 43 6.20 1.34 -8.95
N GLN A 44 5.11 2.05 -9.21
CA GLN A 44 4.51 2.99 -8.25
C GLN A 44 4.06 2.27 -6.97
N TRP A 45 3.47 1.08 -7.09
CA TRP A 45 3.12 0.24 -5.94
C TRP A 45 4.35 -0.13 -5.12
N GLN A 46 5.43 -0.58 -5.75
CA GLN A 46 6.69 -0.91 -5.05
C GLN A 46 7.25 0.29 -4.29
N GLN A 47 7.25 1.48 -4.90
CA GLN A 47 7.70 2.73 -4.26
C GLN A 47 6.82 3.11 -3.07
N PHE A 48 5.50 3.02 -3.23
CA PHE A 48 4.53 3.30 -2.18
C PHE A 48 4.75 2.41 -0.96
N VAL A 49 4.85 1.08 -1.15
CA VAL A 49 5.06 0.16 -0.03
C VAL A 49 6.44 0.35 0.60
N SER A 50 7.47 0.65 -0.19
CA SER A 50 8.78 1.00 0.37
C SER A 50 8.72 2.24 1.25
N GLY A 51 7.93 3.26 0.86
CA GLY A 51 7.71 4.46 1.65
C GLY A 51 7.00 4.15 2.97
N ILE A 52 5.95 3.32 2.94
CA ILE A 52 5.24 2.87 4.15
C ILE A 52 6.19 2.11 5.09
N LYS A 53 6.95 1.15 4.56
CA LYS A 53 7.86 0.30 5.37
C LYS A 53 9.05 1.06 5.96
N ALA A 54 9.32 2.28 5.51
CA ALA A 54 10.37 3.13 6.07
C ALA A 54 9.99 3.72 7.45
N PHE A 55 8.70 3.70 7.82
CA PHE A 55 8.21 4.16 9.11
C PHE A 55 7.82 2.99 10.00
N ASP A 56 7.95 3.16 11.32
CA ASP A 56 7.31 2.27 12.25
C ASP A 56 5.79 2.50 12.25
N GLN A 57 5.04 1.44 12.58
CA GLN A 57 3.59 1.42 12.51
C GLN A 57 2.94 2.48 13.42
N ASN A 58 3.50 2.74 14.60
CA ASN A 58 2.98 3.74 15.54
C ASN A 58 3.13 5.17 15.00
N THR A 59 4.25 5.46 14.32
CA THR A 59 4.43 6.73 13.62
C THR A 59 3.40 6.92 12.52
N LEU A 60 3.13 5.90 11.70
CA LEU A 60 2.11 5.97 10.64
C LEU A 60 0.70 6.22 11.19
N VAL A 61 0.32 5.53 12.28
CA VAL A 61 -0.97 5.73 12.94
C VAL A 61 -1.14 7.19 13.37
N LYS A 62 -0.16 7.75 14.08
CA LYS A 62 -0.20 9.14 14.55
C LYS A 62 -0.29 10.15 13.41
N LEU A 63 0.40 9.91 12.29
CA LEU A 63 0.35 10.79 11.12
C LEU A 63 -1.04 10.78 10.47
N VAL A 64 -1.67 9.60 10.35
CA VAL A 64 -3.03 9.49 9.79
C VAL A 64 -4.06 10.15 10.70
N GLU A 65 -3.98 9.93 12.01
CA GLU A 65 -4.85 10.58 13.00
C GLU A 65 -4.73 12.10 12.97
N ALA A 66 -3.50 12.61 12.94
CA ALA A 66 -3.25 14.06 12.83
C ALA A 66 -3.84 14.62 11.54
N GLY A 67 -3.70 13.91 10.40
CA GLY A 67 -4.29 14.32 9.13
C GLY A 67 -5.82 14.43 9.16
N GLN A 68 -6.52 13.57 9.93
CA GLN A 68 -7.97 13.63 10.09
C GLN A 68 -8.43 14.84 10.92
N GLN A 69 -7.60 15.31 11.86
CA GLN A 69 -7.91 16.50 12.67
C GLN A 69 -7.72 17.81 11.90
N LEU A 70 -6.96 17.77 10.80
CA LEU A 70 -6.71 18.91 9.91
C LEU A 70 -7.74 19.03 8.77
N ALA A 71 -8.62 18.03 8.61
CA ALA A 71 -9.58 17.90 7.52
C ALA A 71 -10.96 18.47 7.85
#